data_AF-A0A1Q8TPJ8-F1
#
_entry.id   AF-A0A1Q8TPJ8-F1
#
_cell.length_a   1.000
_cell.length_b   1.000
_cell.length_c   1.000
_cell.angle_alpha   90.00
_cell.angle_beta   90.00
_cell.angle_gamma   90.00
#
_symmetry.space_group_name_H-M   'P 1'
#
loop_
_entity.id
_entity.type
_entity.pdbx_description
1 polymer ?
#
loop_
_entity_poly.entity_id
_entity_poly.type
_entity_poly.pdbx_seq_one_letter_code
_entity_poly.pdbx_strand_id
1 'polypeptide(L)'
;MPTFETLPRFTADLKHLTPAQRQRFRRVVRDAFVPDLRTGRPFRPGLRIKGVRRAPGIYEITWSMGSGPAGRATWQYGPEVYPGIPHVIWRRVGTHNILTGP
;
A
#
# COMPACT_ATOMS: atom_id res chain seq x y z
N MET A 1 2.04 14.05 -9.26
CA MET A 1 1.52 12.74 -8.77
C MET A 1 2.72 12.01 -8.17
N PRO A 2 2.64 11.41 -6.96
CA PRO A 2 3.76 10.67 -6.39
C PRO A 2 4.25 9.62 -7.38
N THR A 3 5.57 9.45 -7.48
CA THR A 3 6.14 8.37 -8.29
C THR A 3 6.03 7.06 -7.52
N PHE A 4 5.89 5.95 -8.24
CA PHE A 4 5.83 4.65 -7.62
C PHE A 4 6.49 3.58 -8.46
N GLU A 5 6.95 2.54 -7.78
CA GLU A 5 7.42 1.30 -8.37
C GLU A 5 6.69 0.12 -7.74
N THR A 6 6.70 -1.01 -8.42
CA THR A 6 6.12 -2.27 -7.92
C THR A 6 7.16 -3.37 -8.00
N LEU A 7 7.38 -4.08 -6.89
CA LEU A 7 8.22 -5.27 -6.92
C LEU A 7 7.53 -6.41 -7.71
N PRO A 8 8.28 -7.36 -8.30
CA PRO A 8 7.69 -8.48 -9.03
C PRO A 8 6.65 -9.26 -8.22
N ARG A 9 6.86 -9.38 -6.91
CA ARG A 9 5.93 -10.08 -6.02
C ARG A 9 4.60 -9.33 -5.86
N PHE A 10 4.63 -7.99 -5.82
CA PHE A 10 3.41 -7.18 -5.82
C PHE A 10 2.58 -7.45 -7.08
N THR A 11 3.23 -7.46 -8.24
CA THR A 11 2.55 -7.73 -9.52
C THR A 11 1.95 -9.13 -9.55
N ALA A 12 2.64 -10.13 -9.00
CA ALA A 12 2.12 -11.47 -8.85
C ALA A 12 0.92 -11.51 -7.90
N ASP A 13 1.01 -10.91 -6.71
CA ASP A 13 -0.12 -10.92 -5.78
C ASP A 13 -1.34 -10.15 -6.34
N LEU A 14 -1.11 -9.04 -7.06
CA LEU A 14 -2.16 -8.25 -7.69
C LEU A 14 -2.95 -9.08 -8.72
N LYS A 15 -2.30 -10.03 -9.42
CA LYS A 15 -2.98 -10.95 -10.35
C LYS A 15 -3.89 -11.96 -9.63
N HIS A 16 -3.61 -12.29 -8.38
CA HIS A 16 -4.44 -13.21 -7.57
C HIS A 16 -5.67 -12.52 -6.95
N LEU A 17 -5.73 -11.19 -6.95
CA LEU A 17 -6.91 -10.47 -6.50
C LEU A 17 -8.05 -10.58 -7.52
N THR A 18 -9.27 -10.72 -7.02
CA THR A 18 -10.47 -10.61 -7.86
C THR A 18 -10.55 -9.22 -8.51
N PRO A 19 -11.25 -9.06 -9.65
CA PRO A 19 -11.47 -7.75 -10.26
C PRO A 19 -12.00 -6.70 -9.28
N ALA A 20 -12.98 -7.08 -8.44
CA ALA A 20 -13.56 -6.19 -7.43
C ALA A 20 -12.54 -5.80 -6.34
N GLN A 21 -11.68 -6.72 -5.90
CA GLN A 21 -10.60 -6.41 -4.97
C GLN A 21 -9.58 -5.44 -5.57
N ARG A 22 -9.14 -5.67 -6.81
CA ARG A 22 -8.23 -4.75 -7.53
C ARG A 22 -8.83 -3.35 -7.67
N GLN A 23 -10.11 -3.25 -7.99
CA GLN A 23 -10.79 -1.97 -8.12
C GLN A 23 -10.89 -1.24 -6.78
N ARG A 24 -11.23 -1.96 -5.69
CA ARG A 24 -11.24 -1.40 -4.34
C ARG A 24 -9.86 -0.91 -3.91
N PHE A 25 -8.82 -1.71 -4.10
CA PHE A 25 -7.44 -1.32 -3.80
C PHE A 25 -7.06 -0.03 -4.55
N ARG A 26 -7.26 0.01 -5.88
CA ARG A 26 -6.95 1.19 -6.70
C ARG A 26 -7.72 2.44 -6.24
N ARG A 27 -9.00 2.27 -5.87
CA ARG A 27 -9.83 3.37 -5.35
C ARG A 27 -9.22 3.93 -4.06
N VAL A 28 -8.87 3.08 -3.10
CA VAL A 28 -8.25 3.53 -1.84
C VAL A 28 -6.90 4.20 -2.08
N VAL A 29 -6.07 3.65 -2.98
CA VAL A 29 -4.78 4.27 -3.31
C VAL A 29 -4.97 5.67 -3.87
N ARG A 30 -5.87 5.83 -4.84
CA ARG A 30 -6.11 7.09 -5.53
C ARG A 30 -6.81 8.13 -4.65
N ASP A 31 -7.82 7.71 -3.89
CA ASP A 31 -8.77 8.64 -3.24
C ASP A 31 -8.39 8.93 -1.77
N ALA A 32 -7.51 8.13 -1.16
CA ALA A 32 -7.10 8.31 0.23
C ALA A 32 -5.58 8.31 0.41
N PHE A 33 -4.87 7.29 -0.06
CA PHE A 33 -3.43 7.16 0.19
C PHE A 33 -2.62 8.27 -0.51
N VAL A 34 -2.81 8.47 -1.82
CA VAL A 34 -2.06 9.47 -2.60
C VAL A 34 -2.30 10.90 -2.10
N PRO A 35 -3.55 11.35 -1.82
CA PRO A 35 -3.78 12.65 -1.23
C PRO A 35 -3.05 12.85 0.09
N ASP A 36 -3.17 11.89 1.02
CA ASP A 36 -2.53 11.99 2.33
C ASP A 36 -1.00 12.03 2.20
N LEU A 37 -0.43 11.15 1.36
CA LEU A 37 1.01 11.10 1.06
C LEU A 37 1.53 12.45 0.53
N ARG A 38 0.79 13.13 -0.34
CA ARG A 38 1.20 14.44 -0.91
C ARG A 38 1.20 15.56 0.11
N THR A 39 0.33 15.50 1.12
CA THR A 39 0.26 16.55 2.14
C THR A 39 1.38 16.46 3.16
N GLY A 40 2.08 15.32 3.25
CA GLY A 40 3.05 15.05 4.32
C GLY A 40 2.43 15.01 5.72
N ARG A 41 1.09 15.10 5.83
CA ARG A 41 0.36 15.00 7.10
C ARG A 41 0.19 13.53 7.50
N PRO A 42 -0.12 13.25 8.76
CA PRO A 42 -0.48 11.91 9.18
C PRO A 42 -1.60 11.34 8.30
N PHE A 43 -1.41 10.09 7.84
CA PHE A 43 -2.44 9.39 7.08
C PHE A 43 -3.72 9.27 7.89
N ARG A 44 -4.87 9.34 7.21
CA ARG A 44 -6.16 9.20 7.87
C ARG A 44 -6.27 7.85 8.60
N PRO A 45 -6.92 7.79 9.78
CA PRO A 45 -7.00 6.56 10.58
C PRO A 45 -7.59 5.36 9.84
N GLY A 46 -8.48 5.59 8.87
CA GLY A 46 -9.11 4.54 8.06
C GLY A 46 -8.13 3.70 7.24
N LEU A 47 -6.96 4.25 6.87
CA LEU A 47 -5.91 3.51 6.15
C LEU A 47 -5.12 2.58 7.08
N ARG A 48 -5.19 2.78 8.40
CA ARG A 48 -4.50 2.00 9.43
C ARG A 48 -3.02 1.78 9.11
N ILE A 49 -2.35 2.84 8.68
CA ILE A 49 -0.94 2.76 8.32
C ILE A 49 -0.11 2.52 9.58
N LYS A 50 0.74 1.50 9.54
CA LYS A 50 1.66 1.16 10.64
C LYS A 50 2.92 0.49 10.10
N GLY A 51 4.02 0.62 10.82
CA GLY A 51 5.26 -0.10 10.52
C GLY A 51 5.08 -1.61 10.73
N VAL A 52 5.70 -2.41 9.87
CA VAL A 52 5.72 -3.86 10.01
C VAL A 52 6.81 -4.24 11.02
N ARG A 53 6.42 -4.82 12.16
CA ARG A 53 7.30 -5.02 13.34
C ARG A 53 8.64 -5.70 13.04
N ARG A 54 8.69 -6.67 12.12
CA ARG A 54 9.90 -7.44 11.76
C ARG A 54 10.58 -6.96 10.47
N ALA A 55 10.16 -5.83 9.93
CA ALA A 55 10.73 -5.27 8.71
C ALA A 55 10.78 -3.73 8.79
N PRO A 56 11.86 -3.18 9.37
CA PRO A 56 12.06 -1.73 9.48
C PRO A 56 11.95 -1.03 8.12
N GLY A 57 11.31 0.14 8.10
CA GLY A 57 11.09 0.92 6.88
C GLY A 57 9.95 0.41 5.98
N ILE A 58 9.36 -0.76 6.29
CA ILE A 58 8.17 -1.27 5.61
C ILE A 58 6.92 -0.89 6.41
N TYR A 59 5.93 -0.39 5.69
CA TYR A 59 4.64 0.00 6.21
C TYR A 59 3.54 -0.88 5.62
N GLU A 60 2.50 -1.14 6.41
CA GLU A 60 1.28 -1.81 6.00
C GLU A 60 0.17 -0.77 5.81
N ILE A 61 -0.72 -0.97 4.84
CA ILE A 61 -2.01 -0.28 4.75
C ILE A 61 -3.17 -1.28 4.74
N THR A 62 -4.31 -0.83 5.24
CA THR A 62 -5.59 -1.51 5.10
C THR A 62 -6.43 -0.84 4.02
N TRP A 63 -6.75 -1.57 2.94
CA TRP A 63 -7.54 -1.04 1.83
C TRP A 63 -8.94 -1.66 1.69
N SER A 64 -9.26 -2.66 2.50
CA SER A 64 -10.63 -3.20 2.58
C SER A 64 -10.91 -3.73 3.97
N MET A 65 -12.11 -3.40 4.46
CA MET A 65 -12.72 -3.91 5.69
C MET A 65 -14.15 -4.32 5.36
N GLY A 66 -14.61 -5.45 5.87
CA GLY A 66 -15.94 -6.00 5.59
C GLY A 66 -16.06 -7.43 6.11
N SER A 67 -17.09 -8.17 5.68
CA SER A 67 -17.36 -9.56 6.05
C SER A 67 -16.36 -10.59 5.50
N GLY A 68 -15.41 -10.16 4.65
CA GLY A 68 -14.32 -10.98 4.14
C GLY A 68 -12.95 -10.60 4.75
N PRO A 69 -11.87 -11.32 4.38
CA PRO A 69 -10.54 -11.03 4.88
C PRO A 69 -10.14 -9.59 4.56
N ALA A 70 -9.68 -8.86 5.57
CA ALA A 70 -9.30 -7.48 5.39
C ALA A 70 -8.13 -7.36 4.39
N GLY A 71 -8.30 -6.49 3.40
CA GLY A 71 -7.31 -6.25 2.36
C GLY A 71 -6.11 -5.49 2.91
N ARG A 72 -4.91 -6.00 2.67
CA ARG A 72 -3.63 -5.44 3.08
C ARG A 72 -2.72 -5.14 1.89
N ALA A 73 -1.84 -4.17 2.04
CA ALA A 73 -0.70 -3.99 1.15
C ALA A 73 0.50 -3.52 1.95
N THR A 74 1.71 -3.96 1.56
CA THR A 74 2.96 -3.47 2.12
C THR A 74 3.68 -2.56 1.13
N TRP A 75 4.31 -1.52 1.65
CA TRP A 75 5.03 -0.52 0.87
C TRP A 75 6.17 0.07 1.70
N GLN A 76 7.09 0.74 1.04
CA GLN A 76 8.14 1.52 1.67
C GLN A 76 8.35 2.82 0.90
N TYR A 77 8.96 3.80 1.56
CA TYR A 77 9.55 4.92 0.84
C TYR A 77 10.77 4.44 0.05
N GLY A 78 10.90 4.90 -1.18
CA GLY A 78 12.14 4.82 -1.93
C GLY A 78 12.79 6.19 -2.08
N PRO A 79 13.95 6.27 -2.74
CA PRO A 79 14.58 7.55 -3.04
C PRO A 79 13.66 8.42 -3.89
N GLU A 80 13.66 9.73 -3.63
CA GLU A 80 12.89 10.67 -4.44
C GLU A 80 13.36 10.62 -5.89
N VAL A 81 12.42 10.37 -6.81
CA VAL A 81 12.67 10.47 -8.25
C VAL A 81 12.67 11.94 -8.70
N TYR A 82 11.86 12.76 -8.03
CA TYR A 82 11.80 14.21 -8.23
C TYR A 82 11.89 14.90 -6.87
N PRO A 83 12.67 15.99 -6.74
CA PRO A 83 12.86 16.68 -5.47
C PRO A 83 11.53 17.09 -4.80
N GLY A 84 11.38 16.75 -3.52
CA GLY A 84 10.20 17.05 -2.72
C GLY A 84 8.94 16.25 -3.08
N ILE A 85 9.06 15.26 -3.97
CA ILE A 85 7.97 14.36 -4.34
C ILE A 85 8.24 12.97 -3.74
N PRO A 86 7.41 12.52 -2.78
CA PRO A 86 7.56 11.20 -2.20
C PRO A 86 7.52 10.10 -3.28
N HIS A 87 8.43 9.14 -3.16
CA HIS A 87 8.46 7.93 -3.98
C HIS A 87 8.04 6.71 -3.16
N VAL A 88 7.15 5.88 -3.72
CA VAL A 88 6.60 4.69 -3.05
C VAL A 88 6.98 3.43 -3.80
N ILE A 89 7.56 2.46 -3.09
CA ILE A 89 7.80 1.12 -3.61
C ILE A 89 6.74 0.19 -3.02
N TRP A 90 5.85 -0.32 -3.87
CA TRP A 90 4.86 -1.32 -3.50
C TRP A 90 5.48 -2.71 -3.48
N ARG A 91 5.31 -3.42 -2.35
CA ARG A 91 5.98 -4.71 -2.12
C ARG A 91 5.04 -5.90 -2.26
N ARG A 92 3.92 -5.90 -1.53
CA ARG A 92 2.91 -6.97 -1.54
C ARG A 92 1.49 -6.40 -1.51
N VAL A 93 0.50 -7.13 -2.02
CA VAL A 93 -0.93 -6.78 -1.89
C VAL A 93 -1.78 -8.03 -1.76
N GLY A 94 -2.74 -8.08 -0.84
CA GLY A 94 -3.47 -9.30 -0.58
C GLY A 94 -4.35 -9.21 0.65
N THR A 95 -4.41 -10.30 1.41
CA THR A 95 -5.05 -10.35 2.73
C THR A 95 -3.95 -10.38 3.80
N HIS A 96 -4.24 -10.82 5.02
CA HIS A 96 -3.22 -10.89 6.10
C HIS A 96 -2.03 -11.80 5.78
N ASN A 97 -2.15 -12.74 4.84
CA ASN A 97 -1.07 -13.67 4.48
C ASN A 97 0.16 -12.98 3.88
N ILE A 98 0.05 -11.75 3.36
CA ILE A 98 1.20 -11.05 2.78
C ILE A 98 2.21 -10.57 3.84
N LEU A 99 1.81 -10.56 5.11
CA LEU A 99 2.68 -10.13 6.21
C LEU A 99 3.73 -11.19 6.59
N THR A 100 3.57 -12.43 6.13
CA THR A 100 4.63 -13.44 6.15
C THR A 100 5.51 -13.24 4.91
N GLY A 101 6.55 -12.41 5.03
CA GLY A 101 7.43 -12.00 3.92
C GLY A 101 7.02 -10.67 3.26
N PRO A 102 7.07 -9.55 4.00
CA PRO A 102 6.51 -8.25 3.60
C PRO A 102 7.32 -7.46 2.55
#